data_AF-A0A0B1NZU1-F1
#
_entry.id   AF-A0A0B1NZU1-F1
#
_cell.length_a   1.000
_cell.length_b   1.000
_cell.length_c   1.000
_cell.angle_alpha   90.00
_cell.angle_beta   90.00
_cell.angle_gamma   90.00
#
_symmetry.space_group_name_H-M   'P 1'
#
loop_
_entity.id
_entity.type
_entity.pdbx_description
1 polymer ?
#
loop_
_entity_poly.entity_id
_entity_poly.type
_entity_poly.pdbx_seq_one_letter_code
_entity_poly.pdbx_strand_id
1 'polypeptide(L)'
;MASHVAAISAFVEGAPPGELANVITDIEALTIDNPSATSELGSAFRKYNEEQFATVKLPGSSNHVIVSSHNSLGDDRYYDVGSSSCFAFDHTTQKASNVQSYALESTNLDLIKSFLKNLAPYIEEHYPDASFGVYPIQDDTEIAIAIVANKYSPKNLWNGRWRSLYKFSPSSLTLNGYIKVDVHYYENGNVRLLTTKPISRSLSSSTGAAVVREISSLEKKYQEDLNESFYNLSEGAFKGLRRQLPVTRQKVEWDKIAGYRLGHDIGTGNNNRRKLNFECLLCLGSEIAKKIRTLLPFRTPIHLCGSQSSSFLHHSPLSTFFDEAPHDWPREYRVKGSILSQRTSDESKLLA
;
A
#
# COMPACT_ATOMS: atom_id res chain seq x y z
N MET A 1 -0.70 -19.10 28.64
CA MET A 1 0.64 -18.91 28.03
C MET A 1 0.55 -19.02 26.50
N ALA A 2 0.13 -20.15 25.92
CA ALA A 2 0.01 -20.31 24.45
C ALA A 2 -0.93 -19.29 23.74
N SER A 3 -2.01 -18.84 24.38
CA SER A 3 -2.94 -17.86 23.81
C SER A 3 -2.35 -16.45 23.69
N HIS A 4 -1.44 -16.08 24.59
CA HIS A 4 -0.85 -14.74 24.64
C HIS A 4 0.21 -14.57 23.56
N VAL A 5 1.07 -15.58 23.39
CA VAL A 5 2.07 -15.63 22.31
C VAL A 5 1.39 -15.59 20.94
N ALA A 6 0.31 -16.35 20.76
CA ALA A 6 -0.46 -16.32 19.50
C ALA A 6 -1.05 -14.93 19.19
N ALA A 7 -1.54 -14.21 20.20
CA ALA A 7 -2.06 -12.85 20.03
C ALA A 7 -0.94 -11.86 19.66
N ILE A 8 0.22 -11.95 20.32
CA ILE A 8 1.37 -11.09 20.02
C ILE A 8 1.92 -11.39 18.62
N SER A 9 2.02 -12.66 18.25
CA SER A 9 2.41 -13.07 16.89
C SER A 9 1.47 -12.47 15.84
N ALA A 10 0.17 -12.39 16.12
CA ALA A 10 -0.78 -11.75 15.20
C ALA A 10 -0.53 -10.23 15.03
N PHE A 11 -0.04 -9.53 16.07
CA PHE A 11 0.36 -8.12 15.93
C PHE A 11 1.59 -7.96 15.02
N VAL A 12 2.57 -8.85 15.17
CA VAL A 12 3.75 -8.89 14.29
C VAL A 12 3.34 -9.14 12.84
N GLU A 13 2.51 -10.15 12.59
CA GLU A 13 2.03 -10.49 11.25
C GLU A 13 1.15 -9.39 10.64
N GLY A 14 0.41 -8.66 11.47
CA GLY A 14 -0.45 -7.55 11.08
C GLY A 14 0.27 -6.22 10.84
N ALA A 15 1.57 -6.12 11.13
CA ALA A 15 2.31 -4.86 11.10
C ALA A 15 2.28 -4.21 9.69
N PRO A 16 1.97 -2.90 9.59
CA PRO A 16 2.07 -2.18 8.32
C PRO A 16 3.51 -2.18 7.76
N PRO A 17 3.67 -2.03 6.43
CA PRO A 17 4.99 -2.00 5.81
C PRO A 17 5.80 -0.81 6.35
N GLY A 18 7.04 -1.08 6.78
CA GLY A 18 7.93 -0.05 7.33
C GLY A 18 7.69 0.33 8.79
N GLU A 19 6.75 -0.33 9.48
CA GLU A 19 6.36 0.00 10.87
C GLU A 19 6.60 -1.15 11.86
N LEU A 20 7.23 -2.26 11.41
CA LEU A 20 7.47 -3.42 12.26
C LEU A 20 8.26 -3.06 13.54
N ALA A 21 9.30 -2.22 13.43
CA ALA A 21 10.09 -1.81 14.59
C ALA A 21 9.26 -1.04 15.64
N ASN A 22 8.31 -0.22 15.19
CA ASN A 22 7.37 0.46 16.08
C ASN A 22 6.44 -0.55 16.77
N VAL A 23 5.89 -1.49 16.01
CA VAL A 23 5.03 -2.56 16.56
C VAL A 23 5.78 -3.42 17.58
N ILE A 24 7.05 -3.74 17.35
CA ILE A 24 7.89 -4.46 18.33
C ILE A 24 8.06 -3.64 19.60
N THR A 25 8.36 -2.34 19.48
CA THR A 25 8.50 -1.44 20.63
C THR A 25 7.20 -1.37 21.44
N ASP A 26 6.05 -1.32 20.76
CA ASP A 26 4.73 -1.30 21.41
C ASP A 26 4.43 -2.63 22.11
N ILE A 27 4.78 -3.76 21.48
CA ILE A 27 4.65 -5.09 22.09
C ILE A 27 5.50 -5.16 23.37
N GLU A 28 6.76 -4.74 23.32
CA GLU A 28 7.65 -4.74 24.48
C GLU A 28 7.10 -3.89 25.63
N ALA A 29 6.49 -2.73 25.31
CA ALA A 29 5.84 -1.88 26.29
C ALA A 29 4.56 -2.50 26.88
N LEU A 30 3.84 -3.32 26.12
CA LEU A 30 2.66 -4.05 26.60
C LEU A 30 3.02 -5.33 27.38
N THR A 31 4.21 -5.88 27.18
CA THR A 31 4.66 -7.13 27.80
C THR A 31 5.78 -6.95 28.83
N ILE A 32 5.78 -5.83 29.55
CA ILE A 32 6.81 -5.51 30.56
C ILE A 32 6.99 -6.65 31.58
N ASP A 33 5.91 -7.32 31.97
CA ASP A 33 5.94 -8.42 32.94
C ASP A 33 6.50 -9.74 32.36
N ASN A 34 6.71 -9.81 31.05
CA ASN A 34 7.25 -10.98 30.35
C ASN A 34 8.33 -10.59 29.32
N PRO A 35 9.58 -10.35 29.77
CA PRO A 35 10.67 -9.94 28.89
C PRO A 35 11.11 -11.02 27.89
N SER A 36 10.73 -12.30 28.08
CA SER A 36 11.01 -13.35 27.09
C SER A 36 10.01 -13.38 25.95
N ALA A 37 8.90 -12.62 26.01
CA ALA A 37 7.84 -12.66 25.01
C ALA A 37 8.37 -12.42 23.59
N THR A 38 9.26 -11.44 23.38
CA THR A 38 9.82 -11.13 22.05
C THR A 38 10.71 -12.25 21.51
N SER A 39 11.40 -12.99 22.38
CA SER A 39 12.26 -14.11 21.97
C SER A 39 11.47 -15.31 21.44
N GLU A 40 10.21 -15.44 21.85
CA GLU A 40 9.29 -16.50 21.39
C GLU A 40 8.66 -16.18 20.02
N LEU A 41 8.82 -14.95 19.50
CA LEU A 41 8.20 -14.50 18.24
C LEU A 41 9.05 -14.76 16.99
N GLY A 42 10.17 -15.48 17.11
CA GLY A 42 11.08 -15.74 15.98
C GLY A 42 10.38 -16.33 14.75
N SER A 43 9.42 -17.23 14.95
CA SER A 43 8.61 -17.80 13.87
C SER A 43 7.68 -16.78 13.20
N ALA A 44 7.07 -15.88 13.98
CA ALA A 44 6.21 -14.81 13.48
C ALA A 44 7.02 -13.76 12.69
N PHE A 45 8.22 -13.41 13.17
CA PHE A 45 9.12 -12.52 12.43
C PHE A 45 9.57 -13.13 11.11
N ARG A 46 9.93 -14.42 11.10
CA ARG A 46 10.26 -15.13 9.84
C ARG A 46 9.11 -15.04 8.85
N LYS A 47 7.92 -15.47 9.29
CA LYS A 47 6.72 -15.47 8.46
C LYS A 47 6.39 -14.08 7.92
N TYR A 48 6.41 -13.06 8.78
CA TYR A 48 6.19 -11.68 8.37
C TYR A 48 7.19 -11.26 7.29
N ASN A 49 8.50 -11.42 7.55
CA ASN A 49 9.54 -10.97 6.63
C ASN A 49 9.47 -11.69 5.28
N GLU A 50 9.23 -13.00 5.27
CA GLU A 50 9.12 -13.78 4.04
C GLU A 50 7.85 -13.45 3.25
N GLU A 51 6.68 -13.34 3.91
CA GLU A 51 5.42 -13.01 3.22
C GLU A 51 5.43 -11.57 2.68
N GLN A 52 6.08 -10.67 3.40
CA GLN A 52 6.20 -9.26 3.04
C GLN A 52 7.31 -8.98 2.03
N PHE A 53 8.09 -10.01 1.65
CA PHE A 53 9.25 -9.88 0.79
C PHE A 53 10.20 -8.77 1.29
N ALA A 54 10.62 -8.90 2.56
CA ALA A 54 11.49 -7.92 3.20
C ALA A 54 12.73 -7.65 2.33
N THR A 55 13.03 -6.38 2.14
CA THR A 55 14.17 -5.95 1.33
C THR A 55 15.33 -5.57 2.24
N VAL A 56 16.51 -6.14 2.03
CA VAL A 56 17.70 -5.89 2.84
C VAL A 56 18.88 -5.54 1.96
N LYS A 57 19.74 -4.63 2.44
CA LYS A 57 20.97 -4.27 1.76
C LYS A 57 22.10 -5.16 2.25
N LEU A 58 22.81 -5.81 1.32
CA LEU A 58 23.96 -6.63 1.68
C LEU A 58 25.17 -5.74 2.04
N PRO A 59 25.98 -6.11 3.05
CA PRO A 59 27.24 -5.45 3.33
C PRO A 59 28.12 -5.31 2.08
N GLY A 60 28.44 -4.08 1.68
CA GLY A 60 29.26 -3.79 0.51
C GLY A 60 28.52 -3.73 -0.84
N SER A 61 27.22 -4.05 -0.89
CA SER A 61 26.39 -3.88 -2.09
C SER A 61 25.62 -2.56 -2.05
N SER A 62 25.32 -1.97 -3.22
CA SER A 62 24.39 -0.84 -3.33
C SER A 62 22.93 -1.28 -3.39
N ASN A 63 22.67 -2.49 -3.89
CA ASN A 63 21.33 -2.95 -4.24
C ASN A 63 20.69 -3.70 -3.07
N HIS A 64 19.36 -3.61 -3.00
CA HIS A 64 18.56 -4.39 -2.06
C HIS A 64 18.25 -5.76 -2.64
N VAL A 65 18.27 -6.78 -1.77
CA VAL A 65 17.88 -8.15 -2.09
C VAL A 65 16.63 -8.52 -1.31
N ILE A 66 15.85 -9.47 -1.84
CA ILE A 66 14.58 -9.90 -1.24
C ILE A 66 14.81 -11.09 -0.30
N VAL A 67 14.11 -11.10 0.83
CA VAL A 67 13.96 -12.25 1.72
C VAL A 67 12.58 -12.85 1.51
N SER A 68 12.53 -14.12 1.10
CA SER A 68 11.28 -14.84 0.82
C SER A 68 11.44 -16.34 1.07
N SER A 69 10.31 -17.05 1.20
CA SER A 69 10.34 -18.51 1.27
C SER A 69 10.86 -19.16 -0.01
N HIS A 70 10.85 -18.44 -1.14
CA HIS A 70 11.32 -18.94 -2.43
C HIS A 70 12.85 -18.93 -2.60
N ASN A 71 13.58 -18.22 -1.73
CA ASN A 71 15.02 -18.14 -1.78
C ASN A 71 15.70 -18.52 -0.46
N SER A 72 15.01 -19.32 0.36
CA SER A 72 15.53 -19.84 1.61
C SER A 72 16.39 -21.08 1.36
N LEU A 73 17.58 -21.12 1.96
CA LEU A 73 18.47 -22.28 2.01
C LEU A 73 18.30 -23.09 3.31
N GLY A 74 17.39 -22.67 4.20
CA GLY A 74 17.32 -23.15 5.59
C GLY A 74 18.24 -22.36 6.52
N ASP A 75 18.08 -22.58 7.83
CA ASP A 75 18.91 -21.99 8.89
C ASP A 75 19.10 -20.46 8.80
N ASP A 76 18.02 -19.72 8.51
CA ASP A 76 18.06 -18.25 8.37
C ASP A 76 18.95 -17.75 7.23
N ARG A 77 19.28 -18.62 6.27
CA ARG A 77 20.08 -18.25 5.10
C ARG A 77 19.23 -18.09 3.87
N TYR A 78 19.54 -17.05 3.12
CA TYR A 78 18.87 -16.72 1.86
C TYR A 78 19.92 -16.53 0.78
N TYR A 79 19.51 -16.70 -0.47
CA TYR A 79 20.37 -16.44 -1.63
C TYR A 79 19.74 -15.45 -2.59
N ASP A 80 20.59 -14.74 -3.31
CA ASP A 80 20.18 -13.88 -4.41
C ASP A 80 20.92 -14.28 -5.69
N VAL A 81 20.15 -14.51 -6.74
CA VAL A 81 20.68 -14.95 -8.04
C VAL A 81 21.34 -13.76 -8.77
N GLY A 82 20.82 -12.54 -8.59
CA GLY A 82 21.35 -11.35 -9.25
C GLY A 82 22.78 -11.01 -8.79
N SER A 83 23.02 -11.08 -7.48
CA SER A 83 24.34 -10.85 -6.87
C SER A 83 25.19 -12.12 -6.71
N SER A 84 24.66 -13.29 -7.10
CA SER A 84 25.34 -14.60 -6.94
C SER A 84 25.91 -14.80 -5.53
N SER A 85 25.12 -14.44 -4.53
CA SER A 85 25.53 -14.38 -3.13
C SER A 85 24.48 -15.03 -2.23
N CYS A 86 24.92 -15.65 -1.14
CA CYS A 86 24.05 -16.05 -0.04
C CYS A 86 24.44 -15.32 1.25
N PHE A 87 23.49 -15.16 2.15
CA PHE A 87 23.64 -14.35 3.35
C PHE A 87 22.76 -14.91 4.47
N ALA A 88 23.18 -14.70 5.71
CA ALA A 88 22.34 -14.93 6.88
C ALA A 88 21.46 -13.70 7.13
N PHE A 89 20.20 -13.91 7.52
CA PHE A 89 19.25 -12.83 7.80
C PHE A 89 18.70 -12.97 9.22
N ASP A 90 18.90 -11.92 10.02
CA ASP A 90 18.28 -11.83 11.33
C ASP A 90 16.86 -11.26 11.19
N HIS A 91 15.85 -12.10 11.42
CA HIS A 91 14.45 -11.72 11.30
C HIS A 91 13.98 -10.68 12.33
N THR A 92 14.63 -10.59 13.49
CA THR A 92 14.27 -9.62 14.54
C THR A 92 14.82 -8.25 14.21
N THR A 93 16.10 -8.17 13.80
CA THR A 93 16.74 -6.88 13.48
C THR A 93 16.59 -6.45 12.02
N GLN A 94 16.09 -7.34 11.15
CA GLN A 94 16.00 -7.16 9.69
C GLN A 94 17.33 -6.83 9.02
N LYS A 95 18.43 -7.46 9.48
CA LYS A 95 19.79 -7.22 8.98
C LYS A 95 20.37 -8.46 8.31
N ALA A 96 21.10 -8.23 7.21
CA ALA A 96 21.88 -9.25 6.54
C ALA A 96 23.32 -9.29 7.07
N SER A 97 23.86 -10.50 7.19
CA SER A 97 25.24 -10.76 7.64
C SER A 97 25.82 -12.00 6.94
N ASN A 98 27.10 -12.27 7.17
CA ASN A 98 27.80 -13.47 6.65
C ASN A 98 27.57 -13.72 5.15
N VAL A 99 27.87 -12.71 4.32
CA VAL A 99 27.72 -12.81 2.87
C VAL A 99 28.80 -13.73 2.30
N GLN A 100 28.38 -14.70 1.49
CA GLN A 100 29.24 -15.69 0.86
C GLN A 100 28.86 -15.82 -0.62
N SER A 101 29.83 -16.19 -1.47
CA SER A 101 29.54 -16.48 -2.88
C SER A 101 28.63 -17.69 -2.99
N TYR A 102 27.58 -17.60 -3.80
CA TYR A 102 26.65 -18.68 -4.06
C TYR A 102 26.32 -18.75 -5.55
N ALA A 103 26.70 -19.87 -6.18
CA ALA A 103 26.33 -20.17 -7.54
C ALA A 103 25.07 -21.04 -7.53
N LEU A 104 24.00 -20.55 -8.16
CA LEU A 104 22.79 -21.33 -8.34
C LEU A 104 23.02 -22.40 -9.40
N GLU A 105 22.78 -23.66 -9.04
CA GLU A 105 22.72 -24.78 -9.97
C GLU A 105 21.26 -25.07 -10.30
N SER A 106 20.86 -24.85 -11.56
CA SER A 106 19.49 -25.04 -12.04
C SER A 106 19.51 -25.40 -13.54
N THR A 107 18.60 -26.28 -13.96
CA THR A 107 18.35 -26.63 -15.36
C THR A 107 17.80 -25.42 -16.14
N ASN A 108 17.07 -24.53 -15.46
CA ASN A 108 16.48 -23.32 -16.04
C ASN A 108 17.35 -22.07 -15.88
N LEU A 109 18.64 -22.21 -15.56
CA LEU A 109 19.54 -21.08 -15.27
C LEU A 109 19.53 -20.01 -16.37
N ASP A 110 19.55 -20.42 -17.64
CA ASP A 110 19.55 -19.50 -18.79
C ASP A 110 18.24 -18.70 -18.88
N LEU A 111 17.12 -19.35 -18.56
CA LEU A 111 15.81 -18.71 -18.53
C LEU A 111 15.70 -17.73 -17.36
N ILE A 112 16.21 -18.10 -16.17
CA ILE A 112 16.28 -17.22 -14.99
C ILE A 112 17.12 -15.98 -15.28
N LYS A 113 18.32 -16.16 -15.86
CA LYS A 113 19.19 -15.04 -16.28
C LYS A 113 18.50 -14.16 -17.34
N SER A 114 17.76 -14.77 -18.26
CA SER A 114 16.96 -14.06 -19.24
C SER A 114 15.86 -13.21 -18.58
N PHE A 115 15.15 -13.74 -17.58
CA PHE A 115 14.17 -12.96 -16.81
C PHE A 115 14.84 -11.78 -16.10
N LEU A 116 15.92 -12.00 -15.35
CA LEU A 116 16.63 -10.92 -14.64
C LEU A 116 17.06 -9.80 -15.60
N LYS A 117 17.61 -10.15 -16.76
CA LYS A 117 18.04 -9.19 -17.78
C LYS A 117 16.88 -8.37 -18.36
N ASN A 118 15.73 -8.98 -18.61
CA ASN A 118 14.57 -8.29 -19.17
C ASN A 118 13.76 -7.54 -18.11
N LEU A 119 13.80 -7.99 -16.85
CA LEU A 119 13.06 -7.39 -15.75
C LEU A 119 13.74 -6.12 -15.24
N ALA A 120 15.08 -6.05 -15.22
CA ALA A 120 15.82 -4.87 -14.80
C ALA A 120 15.36 -3.54 -15.45
N PRO A 121 15.30 -3.42 -16.80
CA PRO A 121 14.83 -2.17 -17.44
C PRO A 121 13.36 -1.89 -17.18
N TYR A 122 12.52 -2.94 -17.09
CA TYR A 122 11.11 -2.79 -16.71
C TYR A 122 10.98 -2.18 -15.31
N ILE A 123 11.76 -2.68 -14.34
CA ILE A 123 11.70 -2.18 -12.97
C ILE A 123 12.20 -0.74 -12.89
N GLU A 124 13.30 -0.40 -13.55
CA GLU A 124 13.84 0.97 -13.57
C GLU A 124 12.87 1.98 -14.21
N GLU A 125 12.17 1.57 -15.28
CA GLU A 125 11.16 2.40 -15.91
C GLU A 125 9.92 2.54 -15.02
N HIS A 126 9.45 1.44 -14.42
CA HIS A 126 8.15 1.34 -13.78
C HIS A 126 8.12 1.40 -12.25
N TYR A 127 9.24 1.57 -11.55
CA TYR A 127 9.27 1.66 -10.09
C TYR A 127 10.38 2.59 -9.61
N PRO A 128 10.07 3.66 -8.84
CA PRO A 128 11.11 4.56 -8.33
C PRO A 128 12.13 3.90 -7.40
N ASP A 129 11.68 2.93 -6.59
CA ASP A 129 12.51 2.15 -5.68
C ASP A 129 11.92 0.75 -5.53
N ALA A 130 12.55 -0.23 -6.18
CA ALA A 130 12.10 -1.59 -6.16
C ALA A 130 13.27 -2.58 -6.16
N SER A 131 13.03 -3.72 -5.52
CA SER A 131 13.87 -4.91 -5.56
C SER A 131 13.13 -5.99 -6.31
N PHE A 132 13.86 -6.84 -7.02
CA PHE A 132 13.30 -7.99 -7.71
C PHE A 132 14.22 -9.19 -7.57
N GLY A 133 13.64 -10.38 -7.68
CA GLY A 133 14.36 -11.64 -7.58
C GLY A 133 13.68 -12.71 -8.40
N VAL A 134 14.47 -13.63 -8.95
CA VAL A 134 13.98 -14.75 -9.76
C VAL A 134 14.59 -16.03 -9.23
N TYR A 135 13.75 -16.99 -8.85
CA TYR A 135 14.16 -18.19 -8.12
C TYR A 135 13.52 -19.45 -8.74
N PRO A 136 14.26 -20.56 -8.88
CA PRO A 136 13.65 -21.85 -9.19
C PRO A 136 12.86 -22.34 -7.98
N ILE A 137 11.68 -22.92 -8.22
CA ILE A 137 10.78 -23.45 -7.19
C ILE A 137 10.25 -24.83 -7.62
N GLN A 138 9.67 -25.58 -6.68
CA GLN A 138 9.17 -26.94 -6.91
C GLN A 138 10.21 -27.84 -7.60
N ASP A 139 11.39 -27.98 -6.99
CA ASP A 139 12.51 -28.77 -7.54
C ASP A 139 12.88 -28.38 -8.99
N ASP A 140 12.91 -27.07 -9.26
CA ASP A 140 13.27 -26.49 -10.58
C ASP A 140 12.24 -26.76 -11.70
N THR A 141 11.00 -27.13 -11.36
CA THR A 141 9.90 -27.28 -12.34
C THR A 141 9.19 -25.97 -12.65
N GLU A 142 9.17 -25.04 -11.69
CA GLU A 142 8.55 -23.72 -11.81
C GLU A 142 9.56 -22.62 -11.46
N ILE A 143 9.29 -21.39 -11.89
CA ILE A 143 10.15 -20.23 -11.64
C ILE A 143 9.31 -19.15 -10.95
N ALA A 144 9.72 -18.73 -9.76
CA ALA A 144 9.14 -17.62 -9.03
C ALA A 144 9.85 -16.31 -9.41
N ILE A 145 9.07 -15.31 -9.81
CA ILE A 145 9.49 -13.94 -10.09
C ILE A 145 8.83 -13.07 -9.02
N ALA A 146 9.64 -12.48 -8.14
CA ALA A 146 9.18 -11.59 -7.08
C ALA A 146 9.60 -10.15 -7.39
N ILE A 147 8.66 -9.22 -7.25
CA ILE A 147 8.88 -7.77 -7.39
C ILE A 147 8.34 -7.11 -6.13
N VAL A 148 9.14 -6.24 -5.52
CA VAL A 148 8.78 -5.48 -4.33
C VAL A 148 9.15 -4.04 -4.54
N ALA A 149 8.19 -3.14 -4.41
CA ALA A 149 8.46 -1.72 -4.39
C ALA A 149 8.01 -1.14 -3.06
N ASN A 150 8.89 -0.39 -2.42
CA ASN A 150 8.69 0.16 -1.09
C ASN A 150 8.80 1.66 -1.16
N LYS A 151 7.90 2.35 -0.46
CA LYS A 151 8.03 3.79 -0.25
C LYS A 151 7.52 4.15 1.12
N TYR A 152 8.45 4.50 1.99
CA TYR A 152 8.18 4.86 3.37
C TYR A 152 8.37 6.35 3.55
N SER A 153 7.36 7.01 4.10
CA SER A 153 7.40 8.45 4.37
C SER A 153 6.87 8.72 5.77
N PRO A 154 7.56 8.23 6.82
CA PRO A 154 7.11 8.39 8.20
C PRO A 154 6.99 9.87 8.60
N LYS A 155 7.84 10.76 8.03
CA LYS A 155 7.71 12.22 8.20
C LYS A 155 6.37 12.78 7.71
N ASN A 156 5.80 12.17 6.69
CA ASN A 156 4.50 12.53 6.11
C ASN A 156 3.37 11.61 6.60
N LEU A 157 3.65 10.76 7.61
CA LEU A 157 2.71 9.87 8.28
C LEU A 157 2.01 8.87 7.32
N TRP A 158 2.78 8.32 6.38
CA TRP A 158 2.28 7.27 5.50
C TRP A 158 3.39 6.36 4.98
N ASN A 159 3.02 5.10 4.74
CA ASN A 159 3.89 4.07 4.17
C ASN A 159 3.13 3.27 3.11
N GLY A 160 3.83 2.79 2.09
CA GLY A 160 3.25 1.94 1.07
C GLY A 160 4.21 0.88 0.58
N ARG A 161 3.63 -0.26 0.18
CA ARG A 161 4.33 -1.40 -0.40
C ARG A 161 3.51 -2.02 -1.52
N TRP A 162 4.18 -2.28 -2.62
CA TRP A 162 3.71 -3.12 -3.72
C TRP A 162 4.46 -4.43 -3.71
N ARG A 163 3.74 -5.55 -3.85
CA ARG A 163 4.33 -6.89 -3.97
C ARG A 163 3.67 -7.63 -5.12
N SER A 164 4.47 -8.09 -6.07
CA SER A 164 4.03 -9.01 -7.11
C SER A 164 4.81 -10.31 -7.02
N LEU A 165 4.09 -11.42 -7.08
CA LEU A 165 4.68 -12.75 -7.19
C LEU A 165 4.07 -13.43 -8.41
N TYR A 166 4.93 -13.85 -9.33
CA TYR A 166 4.53 -14.64 -10.49
C TYR A 166 5.29 -15.98 -10.48
N LYS A 167 4.54 -17.07 -10.53
CA LYS A 167 5.02 -18.43 -10.69
C LYS A 167 4.79 -18.84 -12.15
N PHE A 168 5.88 -18.96 -12.88
CA PHE A 168 5.88 -19.36 -14.27
C PHE A 168 6.25 -20.85 -14.38
N SER A 169 5.40 -21.63 -15.03
CA SER A 169 5.71 -23.02 -15.40
C SER A 169 6.12 -23.09 -16.87
N PRO A 170 7.39 -23.40 -17.19
CA PRO A 170 7.86 -23.51 -18.56
C PRO A 170 7.18 -24.63 -19.37
N SER A 171 6.72 -25.70 -18.71
CA SER A 171 6.12 -26.87 -19.36
C SER A 171 4.68 -26.63 -19.82
N SER A 172 3.87 -25.96 -18.98
CA SER A 172 2.49 -25.62 -19.29
C SER A 172 2.31 -24.22 -19.88
N LEU A 173 3.39 -23.42 -19.93
CA LEU A 173 3.36 -22.00 -20.31
C LEU A 173 2.34 -21.19 -19.51
N THR A 174 2.13 -21.53 -18.25
CA THR A 174 1.18 -20.85 -17.37
C THR A 174 1.89 -19.92 -16.39
N LEU A 175 1.35 -18.71 -16.25
CA LEU A 175 1.77 -17.69 -15.30
C LEU A 175 0.68 -17.52 -14.24
N ASN A 176 0.95 -18.03 -13.04
CA ASN A 176 0.07 -17.91 -11.88
C ASN A 176 0.69 -16.94 -10.88
N GLY A 177 -0.10 -16.28 -10.04
CA GLY A 177 0.49 -15.34 -9.11
C GLY A 177 -0.50 -14.43 -8.42
N TYR A 178 0.03 -13.36 -7.85
CA TYR A 178 -0.77 -12.28 -7.30
C TYR A 178 -0.02 -10.97 -7.32
N ILE A 179 -0.81 -9.89 -7.29
CA ILE A 179 -0.34 -8.54 -6.97
C ILE A 179 -1.02 -8.10 -5.68
N LYS A 180 -0.25 -7.56 -4.73
CA LYS A 180 -0.72 -7.04 -3.45
C LYS A 180 -0.26 -5.61 -3.26
N VAL A 181 -1.16 -4.75 -2.82
CA VAL A 181 -0.86 -3.37 -2.42
C VAL A 181 -1.24 -3.19 -0.96
N ASP A 182 -0.34 -2.63 -0.18
CA ASP A 182 -0.53 -2.27 1.21
C ASP A 182 -0.13 -0.81 1.41
N VAL A 183 -1.09 0.06 1.72
CA VAL A 183 -0.84 1.49 1.99
C VAL A 183 -1.44 1.83 3.34
N HIS A 184 -0.65 2.44 4.22
CA HIS A 184 -1.06 2.87 5.54
C HIS A 184 -0.88 4.38 5.68
N TYR A 185 -1.96 5.06 6.08
CA TYR A 185 -2.02 6.49 6.31
C TYR A 185 -2.48 6.76 7.74
N TYR A 186 -1.69 7.48 8.52
CA TYR A 186 -1.93 7.65 9.96
C TYR A 186 -1.82 9.09 10.47
N GLU A 187 -2.08 10.08 9.59
CA GLU A 187 -2.20 11.48 10.00
C GLU A 187 -3.62 11.77 10.52
N ASN A 188 -3.74 12.08 11.82
CA ASN A 188 -5.02 12.41 12.49
C ASN A 188 -6.12 11.32 12.37
N GLY A 189 -5.72 10.08 12.12
CA GLY A 189 -6.60 8.93 11.94
C GLY A 189 -5.77 7.69 11.61
N ASN A 190 -6.42 6.58 11.31
CA ASN A 190 -5.76 5.38 10.78
C ASN A 190 -6.60 4.87 9.61
N VAL A 191 -6.01 4.88 8.42
CA VAL A 191 -6.63 4.31 7.24
C VAL A 191 -5.62 3.45 6.49
N ARG A 192 -6.03 2.23 6.15
CA ARG A 192 -5.20 1.26 5.44
C ARG A 192 -5.93 0.75 4.21
N LEU A 193 -5.21 0.68 3.09
CA LEU A 193 -5.62 0.00 1.88
C LEU A 193 -4.89 -1.35 1.83
N LEU A 194 -5.66 -2.43 1.79
CA LEU A 194 -5.16 -3.78 1.55
C LEU A 194 -5.85 -4.35 0.33
N THR A 195 -5.08 -4.70 -0.69
CA THR A 195 -5.63 -5.31 -1.91
C THR A 195 -4.86 -6.57 -2.27
N THR A 196 -5.56 -7.52 -2.88
CA THR A 196 -4.96 -8.72 -3.46
C THR A 196 -5.67 -9.02 -4.77
N LYS A 197 -4.90 -9.06 -5.86
CA LYS A 197 -5.37 -9.45 -7.19
C LYS A 197 -4.70 -10.76 -7.57
N PRO A 198 -5.43 -11.89 -7.56
CA PRO A 198 -4.89 -13.14 -8.10
C PRO A 198 -4.73 -13.02 -9.62
N ILE A 199 -3.69 -13.64 -10.15
CA ILE A 199 -3.32 -13.67 -11.56
C ILE A 199 -3.23 -15.13 -12.00
N SER A 200 -3.84 -15.42 -13.14
CA SER A 200 -3.75 -16.72 -13.83
C SER A 200 -3.85 -16.45 -15.32
N ARG A 201 -2.78 -16.74 -16.07
CA ARG A 201 -2.66 -16.46 -17.50
C ARG A 201 -1.91 -17.56 -18.22
N SER A 202 -2.37 -17.92 -19.41
CA SER A 202 -1.62 -18.78 -20.33
C SER A 202 -0.81 -17.91 -21.28
N LEU A 203 0.48 -18.24 -21.47
CA LEU A 203 1.40 -17.53 -22.32
C LEU A 203 1.57 -18.25 -23.66
N SER A 204 1.90 -17.49 -24.71
CA SER A 204 2.21 -18.03 -26.03
C SER A 204 3.70 -18.37 -26.22
N SER A 205 4.56 -17.94 -25.30
CA SER A 205 6.01 -18.11 -25.36
C SER A 205 6.61 -18.19 -23.97
N SER A 206 7.65 -19.02 -23.81
CA SER A 206 8.46 -19.14 -22.60
C SER A 206 9.64 -18.16 -22.56
N THR A 207 9.81 -17.28 -23.56
CA THR A 207 10.96 -16.37 -23.59
C THR A 207 10.87 -15.28 -22.51
N GLY A 208 12.00 -14.97 -21.87
CA GLY A 208 12.08 -13.95 -20.81
C GLY A 208 11.40 -12.63 -21.16
N ALA A 209 11.67 -12.12 -22.37
CA ALA A 209 11.08 -10.88 -22.87
C ALA A 209 9.55 -10.95 -23.07
N ALA A 210 9.00 -12.10 -23.48
CA ALA A 210 7.56 -12.25 -23.68
C ALA A 210 6.81 -12.28 -22.34
N VAL A 211 7.34 -13.00 -21.35
CA VAL A 211 6.74 -13.05 -20.01
C VAL A 211 6.80 -11.69 -19.32
N VAL A 212 7.92 -10.97 -19.39
CA VAL A 212 8.03 -9.62 -18.80
C VAL A 212 7.06 -8.64 -19.46
N ARG A 213 6.85 -8.73 -20.79
CA ARG A 213 5.82 -7.94 -21.48
C ARG A 213 4.40 -8.24 -20.98
N GLU A 214 4.10 -9.51 -20.72
CA GLU A 214 2.81 -9.89 -20.13
C GLU A 214 2.67 -9.36 -18.70
N ILE A 215 3.72 -9.46 -17.87
CA ILE A 215 3.74 -8.88 -16.51
C ILE A 215 3.47 -7.38 -16.57
N SER A 216 4.16 -6.64 -17.45
CA SER A 216 3.94 -5.20 -17.66
C SER A 216 2.49 -4.87 -18.00
N SER A 217 1.88 -5.63 -18.91
CA SER A 217 0.46 -5.48 -19.29
C SER A 217 -0.49 -5.76 -18.12
N LEU A 218 -0.21 -6.80 -17.33
CA LEU A 218 -1.00 -7.18 -16.16
C LEU A 218 -0.94 -6.14 -15.03
N GLU A 219 0.26 -5.66 -14.71
CA GLU A 219 0.46 -4.65 -13.66
C GLU A 219 -0.16 -3.32 -14.06
N LYS A 220 0.02 -2.90 -15.32
CA LYS A 220 -0.63 -1.71 -15.88
C LYS A 220 -2.15 -1.79 -15.77
N LYS A 221 -2.74 -2.90 -16.24
CA LYS A 221 -4.19 -3.10 -16.16
C LYS A 221 -4.67 -3.07 -14.71
N TYR A 222 -3.94 -3.71 -13.80
CA TYR A 222 -4.33 -3.71 -12.39
C TYR A 222 -4.28 -2.32 -11.76
N GLN A 223 -3.29 -1.50 -12.14
CA GLN A 223 -3.21 -0.10 -11.71
C GLN A 223 -4.39 0.73 -12.23
N GLU A 224 -4.77 0.55 -13.51
CA GLU A 224 -5.95 1.19 -14.10
C GLU A 224 -7.24 0.76 -13.36
N ASP A 225 -7.42 -0.54 -13.14
CA ASP A 225 -8.55 -1.10 -12.39
C ASP A 225 -8.62 -0.53 -10.95
N LEU A 226 -7.47 -0.34 -10.29
CA LEU A 226 -7.41 0.26 -8.94
C LEU A 226 -7.85 1.73 -8.96
N ASN A 227 -7.37 2.51 -9.93
CA ASN A 227 -7.76 3.92 -10.06
C ASN A 227 -9.27 4.07 -10.32
N GLU A 228 -9.82 3.25 -11.20
CA GLU A 228 -11.25 3.21 -11.48
C GLU A 228 -12.04 2.79 -10.23
N SER A 229 -11.56 1.79 -9.50
CA SER A 229 -12.18 1.33 -8.26
C SER A 229 -12.26 2.44 -7.21
N PHE A 230 -11.21 3.26 -7.06
CA PHE A 230 -11.23 4.41 -6.17
C PHE A 230 -12.22 5.50 -6.61
N TYR A 231 -12.29 5.77 -7.92
CA TYR A 231 -13.27 6.69 -8.47
C TYR A 231 -14.71 6.22 -8.16
N ASN A 232 -15.00 4.95 -8.45
CA ASN A 232 -16.31 4.33 -8.20
C ASN A 232 -16.66 4.27 -6.70
N LEU A 233 -15.68 4.04 -5.83
CA LEU A 233 -15.89 4.06 -4.38
C LEU A 233 -16.27 5.46 -3.88
N SER A 234 -15.59 6.49 -4.39
CA SER A 234 -15.81 7.89 -3.99
C SER A 234 -17.14 8.46 -4.47
N GLU A 235 -17.54 8.14 -5.71
CA GLU A 235 -18.77 8.66 -6.32
C GLU A 235 -19.99 7.78 -6.03
N GLY A 236 -19.79 6.49 -5.77
CA GLY A 236 -20.85 5.52 -5.51
C GLY A 236 -21.03 5.23 -4.02
N ALA A 237 -20.29 4.25 -3.50
CA ALA A 237 -20.54 3.66 -2.19
C ALA A 237 -20.48 4.67 -1.04
N PHE A 238 -19.49 5.58 -1.03
CA PHE A 238 -19.36 6.56 0.04
C PHE A 238 -20.49 7.59 0.06
N LYS A 239 -21.01 8.00 -1.10
CA LYS A 239 -22.20 8.87 -1.18
C LYS A 239 -23.47 8.14 -0.73
N GLY A 240 -23.52 6.83 -0.93
CA GLY A 240 -24.59 5.96 -0.43
C GLY A 240 -24.63 5.85 1.09
N LEU A 241 -23.46 5.75 1.74
CA LEU A 241 -23.35 5.65 3.21
C LEU A 241 -23.79 6.95 3.91
N ARG A 242 -23.24 8.08 3.48
CA ARG A 242 -23.58 9.39 4.07
C ARG A 242 -23.59 10.47 3.02
N ARG A 243 -24.74 11.11 2.89
CA ARG A 243 -24.88 12.29 2.03
C ARG A 243 -24.13 13.47 2.64
N GLN A 244 -23.47 14.26 1.80
CA GLN A 244 -22.84 15.50 2.22
C GLN A 244 -23.87 16.52 2.77
N LEU A 245 -25.08 16.51 2.21
CA LEU A 245 -26.23 17.28 2.68
C LEU A 245 -27.49 16.41 2.71
N PRO A 246 -28.46 16.72 3.59
CA PRO A 246 -29.82 16.17 3.54
C PRO A 246 -30.45 16.25 2.13
N VAL A 247 -31.53 15.50 1.91
CA VAL A 247 -32.24 15.48 0.61
C VAL A 247 -32.65 16.87 0.15
N THR A 248 -33.00 17.74 1.11
CA THR A 248 -33.36 19.15 0.91
C THR A 248 -32.21 20.01 0.39
N ARG A 249 -30.97 19.51 0.36
CA ARG A 249 -29.74 20.25 0.01
C ARG A 249 -29.50 21.47 0.90
N GLN A 250 -30.02 21.44 2.12
CA GLN A 250 -29.84 22.47 3.14
C GLN A 250 -29.33 21.84 4.44
N LYS A 251 -28.58 22.60 5.23
CA LYS A 251 -28.20 22.15 6.58
C LYS A 251 -29.45 21.94 7.42
N VAL A 252 -29.37 21.00 8.35
CA VAL A 252 -30.46 20.72 9.27
C VAL A 252 -30.76 21.95 10.13
N GLU A 253 -32.00 22.40 10.09
CA GLU A 253 -32.50 23.45 10.98
C GLU A 253 -32.96 22.82 12.30
N TRP A 254 -32.09 22.86 13.31
CA TRP A 254 -32.34 22.20 14.59
C TRP A 254 -33.56 22.74 15.34
N ASP A 255 -33.85 24.04 15.23
CA ASP A 255 -35.00 24.68 15.88
C ASP A 255 -36.33 24.13 15.35
N LYS A 256 -36.40 23.85 14.03
CA LYS A 256 -37.59 23.26 13.41
C LYS A 256 -37.79 21.82 13.88
N ILE A 257 -36.71 21.04 14.03
CA ILE A 257 -36.79 19.65 14.50
C ILE A 257 -37.39 19.56 15.91
N ALA A 258 -37.04 20.48 16.81
CA ALA A 258 -37.59 20.50 18.17
C ALA A 258 -39.11 20.77 18.20
N GLY A 259 -39.65 21.47 17.19
CA GLY A 259 -41.07 21.79 17.07
C GLY A 259 -41.90 20.78 16.27
N TYR A 260 -41.28 19.86 15.51
CA TYR A 260 -42.00 18.87 14.70
C TYR A 260 -42.63 17.79 15.58
N ARG A 261 -43.97 17.82 15.72
CA ARG A 261 -44.74 16.71 16.30
C ARG A 261 -44.91 15.61 15.25
N LEU A 262 -43.99 14.64 15.25
CA LEU A 262 -43.94 13.49 14.33
C LEU A 262 -45.25 12.68 14.19
N GLY A 263 -46.23 12.84 15.08
CA GLY A 263 -47.47 12.04 15.07
C GLY A 263 -48.68 12.67 14.35
N HIS A 264 -48.73 13.99 14.13
CA HIS A 264 -49.93 14.62 13.56
C HIS A 264 -49.93 14.59 12.01
N ASP A 265 -48.76 14.76 11.39
CA ASP A 265 -48.61 14.81 9.93
C ASP A 265 -48.50 13.42 9.27
N ILE A 266 -48.42 12.35 10.06
CA ILE A 266 -48.46 10.95 9.57
C ILE A 266 -49.91 10.44 9.44
N GLY A 267 -50.87 11.08 10.13
CA GLY A 267 -52.27 10.65 10.20
C GLY A 267 -53.15 11.10 9.04
N THR A 268 -52.73 12.12 8.28
CA THR A 268 -53.53 12.70 7.19
C THR A 268 -52.68 12.89 5.93
N GLY A 269 -52.39 11.80 5.21
CA GLY A 269 -51.72 11.93 3.91
C GLY A 269 -51.10 10.66 3.31
N ASN A 270 -51.95 9.88 2.65
CA ASN A 270 -51.66 9.03 1.47
C ASN A 270 -50.76 7.78 1.63
N ASN A 271 -51.30 6.64 1.19
CA ASN A 271 -50.67 5.32 1.11
C ASN A 271 -49.50 5.29 0.10
N ASN A 272 -48.30 5.71 0.49
CA ASN A 272 -47.07 5.28 -0.18
C ASN A 272 -45.93 5.13 0.82
N ARG A 273 -45.82 3.92 1.38
CA ARG A 273 -44.74 3.52 2.30
C ARG A 273 -43.39 3.56 1.58
N ARG A 274 -42.49 4.45 2.02
CA ARG A 274 -41.04 4.25 1.87
C ARG A 274 -40.42 4.18 3.27
N LYS A 275 -39.85 3.01 3.58
CA LYS A 275 -39.14 2.75 4.83
C LYS A 275 -37.91 3.66 4.92
N LEU A 276 -37.80 4.42 6.01
CA LEU A 276 -36.58 5.10 6.40
C LEU A 276 -35.89 4.25 7.46
N ASN A 277 -34.80 3.59 7.08
CA ASN A 277 -33.86 3.00 8.03
C ASN A 277 -32.91 4.10 8.49
N PHE A 278 -32.84 4.31 9.81
CA PHE A 278 -31.82 5.12 10.45
C PHE A 278 -30.66 4.20 10.83
N GLU A 279 -29.51 4.40 10.20
CA GLU A 279 -28.23 3.97 10.77
C GLU A 279 -27.27 5.15 10.77
N CYS A 280 -26.61 5.30 11.91
CA CYS A 280 -25.61 6.29 12.25
C CYS A 280 -24.26 5.58 12.31
N LEU A 281 -23.25 6.00 11.53
CA LEU A 281 -21.84 5.97 11.95
C LEU A 281 -20.90 6.66 10.94
N LEU A 282 -19.67 6.87 11.43
CA LEU A 282 -18.65 7.89 11.13
C LEU A 282 -17.97 7.85 9.75
N CYS A 283 -17.34 8.98 9.38
CA CYS A 283 -16.52 9.19 8.17
C CYS A 283 -15.02 9.13 8.45
N LEU A 284 -14.26 8.55 7.50
CA LEU A 284 -12.85 8.87 7.21
C LEU A 284 -12.58 8.47 5.74
N GLY A 285 -12.02 9.36 4.90
CA GLY A 285 -11.61 8.92 3.55
C GLY A 285 -11.37 9.94 2.42
N SER A 286 -11.23 11.26 2.64
CA SER A 286 -11.00 12.19 1.50
C SER A 286 -9.53 12.54 1.20
N GLU A 287 -8.57 12.31 2.11
CA GLU A 287 -7.16 12.66 1.88
C GLU A 287 -6.34 11.59 1.14
N ILE A 288 -6.75 10.33 1.20
CA ILE A 288 -5.97 9.18 0.70
C ILE A 288 -5.89 9.16 -0.82
N ALA A 289 -6.98 9.53 -1.50
CA ALA A 289 -7.02 9.57 -2.96
C ALA A 289 -6.00 10.55 -3.56
N LYS A 290 -5.59 11.59 -2.82
CA LYS A 290 -4.57 12.56 -3.28
C LYS A 290 -3.14 12.08 -2.99
N LYS A 291 -2.88 11.38 -1.87
CA LYS A 291 -1.55 10.83 -1.52
C LYS A 291 -1.21 9.51 -2.22
N ILE A 292 -2.20 8.70 -2.66
CA ILE A 292 -1.96 7.52 -3.52
C ILE A 292 -1.25 7.91 -4.83
N ARG A 293 -1.47 9.13 -5.34
CA ARG A 293 -0.86 9.62 -6.58
C ARG A 293 0.67 9.82 -6.47
N THR A 294 1.22 9.96 -5.26
CA THR A 294 2.68 10.08 -5.04
C THR A 294 3.36 8.75 -4.74
N LEU A 295 2.59 7.66 -4.60
CA LEU A 295 3.06 6.29 -4.43
C LEU A 295 3.19 5.50 -5.73
N LEU A 296 2.54 5.98 -6.79
CA LEU A 296 2.44 5.30 -8.07
C LEU A 296 3.58 5.71 -9.02
N PRO A 297 3.98 4.83 -9.95
CA PRO A 297 5.35 4.85 -10.43
C PRO A 297 5.68 5.80 -11.57
N PHE A 298 4.75 6.62 -12.06
CA PHE A 298 5.03 7.48 -13.21
C PHE A 298 4.61 8.93 -12.99
N ARG A 299 5.57 9.83 -13.24
CA ARG A 299 5.32 11.21 -13.66
C ARG A 299 4.95 11.21 -15.14
N THR A 300 3.67 11.34 -15.47
CA THR A 300 3.24 11.95 -16.74
C THR A 300 1.95 12.76 -16.57
N PRO A 301 1.83 13.94 -17.22
CA PRO A 301 0.69 14.84 -17.04
C PRO A 301 -0.50 14.40 -17.90
N ILE A 302 -1.67 14.26 -17.27
CA ILE A 302 -2.95 14.12 -17.98
C ILE A 302 -3.46 15.54 -18.27
N HIS A 303 -3.26 16.04 -19.49
CA HIS A 303 -3.99 17.20 -20.00
C HIS A 303 -5.38 16.76 -20.45
N LEU A 304 -6.41 17.28 -19.78
CA LEU A 304 -7.78 17.27 -20.27
C LEU A 304 -7.92 18.35 -21.35
N CYS A 305 -8.24 17.91 -22.57
CA CYS A 305 -8.53 18.75 -23.72
C CYS A 305 -9.85 19.51 -23.51
N GLY A 306 -9.80 20.84 -23.58
CA GLY A 306 -10.94 21.72 -23.75
C GLY A 306 -10.70 22.58 -24.98
N SER A 307 -11.60 22.50 -25.94
CA SER A 307 -11.59 23.21 -27.22
C SER A 307 -11.51 24.73 -27.06
N GLN A 308 -10.61 25.38 -27.81
CA GLN A 308 -10.90 26.55 -28.67
C GLN A 308 -9.65 26.96 -29.49
N SER A 309 -9.90 27.73 -30.54
CA SER A 309 -9.19 27.88 -31.80
C SER A 309 -7.91 28.76 -31.85
N SER A 310 -7.14 28.54 -32.94
CA SER A 310 -6.29 29.48 -33.71
C SER A 310 -4.76 29.56 -33.43
N SER A 311 -4.01 29.05 -34.43
CA SER A 311 -2.79 29.55 -35.10
C SER A 311 -1.66 30.27 -34.33
N PHE A 312 -0.44 29.70 -34.33
CA PHE A 312 0.78 30.15 -35.06
C PHE A 312 2.07 29.51 -34.50
N LEU A 313 3.06 29.31 -35.37
CA LEU A 313 4.35 28.60 -35.19
C LEU A 313 5.40 29.39 -34.38
N HIS A 314 6.23 28.72 -33.56
CA HIS A 314 7.72 28.73 -33.65
C HIS A 314 8.44 27.87 -32.58
N HIS A 315 9.69 27.52 -32.88
CA HIS A 315 10.62 26.55 -32.26
C HIS A 315 11.32 27.00 -30.94
N SER A 316 11.48 26.03 -30.02
CA SER A 316 12.61 25.72 -29.09
C SER A 316 13.16 26.78 -28.07
N PRO A 317 14.04 26.40 -27.10
CA PRO A 317 13.78 25.71 -25.81
C PRO A 317 14.33 26.51 -24.58
N LEU A 318 14.00 26.13 -23.33
CA LEU A 318 14.72 26.41 -22.04
C LEU A 318 13.78 25.94 -20.89
N SER A 319 14.10 24.87 -20.14
CA SER A 319 14.91 24.80 -18.91
C SER A 319 14.39 25.62 -17.72
N THR A 320 14.45 24.99 -16.54
CA THR A 320 14.16 25.47 -15.17
C THR A 320 12.69 25.58 -14.78
N PHE A 321 12.23 24.66 -13.92
CA PHE A 321 11.38 24.92 -12.75
C PHE A 321 11.07 23.56 -12.11
N PHE A 322 11.76 23.21 -11.02
CA PHE A 322 11.26 22.46 -9.87
C PHE A 322 12.41 22.19 -8.88
N ASP A 323 12.80 23.24 -8.18
CA ASP A 323 13.33 23.18 -6.81
C ASP A 323 12.56 24.27 -6.05
N GLU A 324 11.49 23.89 -5.35
CA GLU A 324 10.95 24.62 -4.19
C GLU A 324 9.72 23.88 -3.62
N ALA A 325 9.71 23.76 -2.29
CA ALA A 325 8.57 23.27 -1.53
C ALA A 325 7.44 24.31 -1.56
N PRO A 326 6.16 23.92 -1.71
CA PRO A 326 5.07 24.88 -1.77
C PRO A 326 4.73 25.38 -0.36
N HIS A 327 5.36 26.48 0.06
CA HIS A 327 4.67 27.49 0.86
C HIS A 327 3.92 28.42 -0.11
N ASP A 328 2.67 28.76 0.26
CA ASP A 328 1.68 29.61 -0.42
C ASP A 328 0.77 28.98 -1.51
N TRP A 329 -0.45 28.63 -1.09
CA TRP A 329 -1.69 28.58 -1.90
C TRP A 329 -2.85 29.19 -1.05
N PRO A 330 -3.89 29.80 -1.65
CA PRO A 330 -4.64 30.94 -1.12
C PRO A 330 -5.53 30.61 0.09
N ARG A 331 -5.70 31.64 0.92
CA ARG A 331 -6.33 31.66 2.26
C ARG A 331 -7.83 31.29 2.34
N GLU A 332 -8.42 30.60 1.37
CA GLU A 332 -9.88 30.38 1.34
C GLU A 332 -10.37 28.97 1.69
N TYR A 333 -9.49 28.04 2.07
CA TYR A 333 -9.91 26.74 2.62
C TYR A 333 -9.39 26.53 4.04
N ARG A 334 -9.72 27.43 4.95
CA ARG A 334 -9.70 27.13 6.39
C ARG A 334 -11.06 26.55 6.76
N VAL A 335 -11.13 25.24 7.00
CA VAL A 335 -12.28 24.65 7.70
C VAL A 335 -12.30 25.26 9.10
N LYS A 336 -13.09 26.32 9.30
CA LYS A 336 -13.48 26.77 10.64
C LYS A 336 -14.44 25.73 11.20
N GLY A 337 -14.01 25.01 12.23
CA GLY A 337 -14.87 24.04 12.89
C GLY A 337 -14.20 23.20 13.97
N SER A 338 -13.45 23.81 14.90
CA SER A 338 -13.40 23.29 16.28
C SER A 338 -14.46 24.05 17.08
N ILE A 339 -15.64 23.47 17.22
CA ILE A 339 -16.60 23.88 18.25
C ILE A 339 -16.31 23.01 19.46
N LEU A 340 -15.21 23.33 20.16
CA LEU A 340 -14.97 22.94 21.56
C LEU A 340 -13.82 23.73 22.21
N SER A 341 -13.43 24.88 21.65
CA SER A 341 -12.43 25.78 22.26
C SER A 341 -12.85 27.25 22.13
N GLN A 342 -13.96 27.60 22.79
CA GLN A 342 -14.22 28.98 23.25
C GLN A 342 -14.91 28.92 24.61
N ARG A 343 -14.11 28.64 25.65
CA ARG A 343 -14.39 29.07 27.03
C ARG A 343 -13.07 29.50 27.67
N THR A 344 -12.78 30.78 27.56
CA THR A 344 -11.96 31.58 28.48
C THR A 344 -12.73 32.90 28.62
N SER A 345 -12.81 33.60 29.73
CA SER A 345 -12.26 33.50 31.08
C SER A 345 -13.06 34.52 31.90
N ASP A 346 -13.80 34.11 32.92
CA ASP A 346 -14.38 35.04 33.91
C ASP A 346 -14.63 34.29 35.21
N GLU A 347 -13.53 33.94 35.89
CA GLU A 347 -13.53 33.63 37.33
C GLU A 347 -12.64 34.66 38.02
N SER A 348 -13.17 35.87 38.20
CA SER A 348 -12.72 36.82 39.21
C SER A 348 -13.77 37.90 39.41
N LYS A 349 -14.90 37.54 40.04
CA LYS A 349 -15.84 38.42 40.75
C LYS A 349 -17.01 37.59 41.25
N LEU A 350 -16.83 36.93 42.40
CA LEU A 350 -17.90 36.52 43.33
C LEU A 350 -17.27 35.94 44.60
N LEU A 351 -16.48 36.76 45.30
CA LEU A 351 -16.22 36.65 46.74
C LEU A 351 -15.99 38.08 47.26
N ALA A 352 -17.09 38.70 47.70
CA ALA A 352 -17.16 39.79 48.67
C ALA A 352 -18.52 39.68 49.37
#